data_AF-A0A6P0GBB2-F1
#
_entry.id   AF-A0A6P0GBB2-F1
#
_cell.length_a   1.000
_cell.length_b   1.000
_cell.length_c   1.000
_cell.angle_alpha   90.00
_cell.angle_beta   90.00
_cell.angle_gamma   90.00
#
_symmetry.space_group_name_H-M   'P 1'
#
loop_
_entity.id
_entity.type
_entity.pdbx_description
1 polymer ?
#
loop_
_entity_poly.entity_id
_entity_poly.type
_entity_poly.pdbx_seq_one_letter_code
_entity_poly.pdbx_strand_id
1 'polypeptide(L)'
;MRSTTTTRSAERRLGVLDALRLFAAVSVLAFHYTARQSPAWGGPAPEELAGVGRWAAYGQMGVPLFFVISGFVLLMSAWGKDVRGFVASRVGRLFPAYWVAVAFSIVLVLFVWPENPAFLGHEISEGGAVLNLTMLQGAFGVPDVDGPYWTLWYEARFYLLIAVFMLVGITRNRVLAFCALWPVVGAMAAGSGSSLATAFLMPDYAPFFAGGMLLYLIYRDGHDLGSWLLVGLQVAFALQFATRFYPEVLRIDTPWAPSVAVVAVICVACFGLVALVTLTPVARHSAAWMTLAGALTYPIYLVHENLGWWVIHLVRDRVGPWGAVALATVVAFAAAFALHHLVEKPFGPRLRKATLRMLERSTEPATPTAAPSPSPTAVEVPSPAVAAGHVRHARARDVDVRPVPARLSPEDLHVSARERRPYGSHHGLDAVHGLDAVHGEPVHVERRRSRHGAPDAADAEPSTVVFPPARPQPRVDRTLSGTP
;
A
#
# COMPACT_ATOMS: atom_id res chain seq x y z
N MET A 1 -1.86 21.12 50.79
CA MET A 1 -0.90 21.45 49.71
C MET A 1 -0.81 20.27 48.76
N ARG A 2 -0.71 20.58 47.46
CA ARG A 2 -1.09 19.73 46.31
C ARG A 2 -0.35 18.40 46.23
N SER A 3 -1.11 17.31 46.16
CA SER A 3 -0.65 16.02 45.66
C SER A 3 -0.50 16.12 44.14
N THR A 4 0.73 16.08 43.64
CA THR A 4 1.03 15.97 42.21
C THR A 4 0.86 14.53 41.77
N THR A 5 -0.35 14.20 41.31
CA THR A 5 -0.63 12.97 40.57
C THR A 5 0.18 12.98 39.26
N THR A 6 1.32 12.29 39.25
CA THR A 6 2.08 12.05 38.02
C THR A 6 1.54 10.77 37.37
N THR A 7 0.40 10.85 36.70
CA THR A 7 -0.08 9.81 35.78
C THR A 7 0.16 10.24 34.35
N ARG A 8 1.42 10.12 33.89
CA ARG A 8 1.62 9.69 32.50
C ARG A 8 1.59 8.18 32.53
N SER A 9 0.46 7.58 32.12
CA SER A 9 0.51 6.20 31.66
C SER A 9 1.53 6.17 30.52
N ALA A 10 2.71 5.59 30.77
CA ALA A 10 3.54 5.15 29.67
C ALA A 10 2.66 4.17 28.88
N GLU A 11 2.25 4.55 27.66
CA GLU A 11 1.54 3.66 26.75
C GLU A 11 2.30 2.32 26.75
N ARG A 12 1.63 1.26 27.23
CA ARG A 12 2.27 -0.02 27.50
C ARG A 12 2.78 -0.57 26.16
N ARG A 13 4.10 -0.52 25.97
CA ARG A 13 4.76 -0.89 24.72
C ARG A 13 4.64 -2.40 24.48
N LEU A 14 4.12 -2.79 23.32
CA LEU A 14 3.89 -4.19 22.95
C LEU A 14 5.18 -4.83 22.42
N GLY A 15 6.10 -5.19 23.34
CA GLY A 15 7.41 -5.73 22.98
C GLY A 15 7.33 -7.03 22.18
N VAL A 16 6.46 -7.97 22.57
CA VAL A 16 6.30 -9.23 21.82
C VAL A 16 5.79 -9.00 20.39
N LEU A 17 4.95 -7.99 20.18
CA LEU A 17 4.49 -7.61 18.84
C LEU A 17 5.65 -7.10 17.98
N ASP A 18 6.57 -6.33 18.54
CA ASP A 18 7.79 -5.90 17.84
C ASP A 18 8.72 -7.07 17.50
N ALA A 19 8.85 -8.06 18.38
CA ALA A 19 9.58 -9.30 18.07
C ALA A 19 8.92 -10.10 16.94
N LEU A 20 7.58 -10.18 16.94
CA LEU A 20 6.82 -10.83 15.87
C LEU A 20 7.01 -10.14 14.51
N ARG A 21 7.13 -8.80 14.51
CA ARG A 21 7.48 -8.04 13.31
C ARG A 21 8.86 -8.40 12.78
N LEU A 22 9.87 -8.50 13.65
CA LEU A 22 11.20 -8.91 13.22
C LEU A 22 11.20 -10.36 12.71
N PHE A 23 10.46 -11.25 13.36
CA PHE A 23 10.27 -12.62 12.88
C PHE A 23 9.74 -12.64 11.45
N ALA A 24 8.68 -11.86 11.15
CA ALA A 24 8.15 -11.75 9.79
C ALA A 24 9.19 -11.24 8.78
N ALA A 25 10.00 -10.23 9.13
CA ALA A 25 11.08 -9.73 8.27
C ALA A 25 12.14 -10.80 8.01
N VAL A 26 12.57 -11.53 9.05
CA VAL A 26 13.57 -12.59 8.94
C VAL A 26 13.05 -13.76 8.12
N SER A 27 11.75 -14.11 8.23
CA SER A 27 11.14 -15.12 7.37
C SER A 27 11.19 -14.73 5.89
N VAL A 28 10.90 -13.46 5.56
CA VAL A 28 10.99 -12.94 4.18
C VAL A 28 12.45 -12.88 3.71
N LEU A 29 13.40 -12.52 4.58
CA LEU A 29 14.83 -12.56 4.26
C LEU A 29 15.30 -13.98 3.94
N ALA A 30 14.92 -14.95 4.78
CA ALA A 30 15.26 -16.36 4.56
C ALA A 30 14.68 -16.87 3.23
N PHE A 31 13.45 -16.47 2.89
CA PHE A 31 12.85 -16.75 1.58
C PHE A 31 13.73 -16.24 0.43
N HIS A 32 14.12 -14.96 0.44
CA HIS A 32 14.92 -14.37 -0.63
C HIS A 32 16.31 -15.00 -0.77
N TYR A 33 16.95 -15.39 0.33
CA TYR A 33 18.33 -15.87 0.30
C TYR A 33 18.46 -17.36 0.02
N THR A 34 17.48 -18.15 0.46
CA THR A 34 17.59 -19.62 0.46
C THR A 34 16.54 -20.33 -0.36
N ALA A 35 15.48 -19.62 -0.79
CA ALA A 35 14.30 -20.24 -1.37
C ALA A 35 13.97 -19.73 -2.78
N ARG A 36 13.93 -18.41 -2.93
CA ARG A 36 13.57 -17.75 -4.18
C ARG A 36 14.68 -17.93 -5.22
N GLN A 37 14.30 -18.32 -6.42
CA GLN A 37 15.17 -18.28 -7.59
C GLN A 37 15.64 -16.84 -7.77
N SER A 38 16.95 -16.63 -7.86
CA SER A 38 17.51 -15.29 -7.84
C SER A 38 18.80 -15.16 -8.63
N PRO A 39 19.12 -13.93 -9.07
CA PRO A 39 20.42 -13.59 -9.68
C PRO A 39 21.62 -13.91 -8.79
N ALA A 40 21.42 -13.86 -7.48
CA ALA A 40 22.42 -14.21 -6.47
C ALA A 40 22.99 -15.61 -6.67
N TRP A 41 22.19 -16.54 -7.21
CA TRP A 41 22.56 -17.92 -7.51
C TRP A 41 22.62 -18.21 -9.02
N GLY A 42 22.23 -17.25 -9.86
CA GLY A 42 22.10 -17.45 -11.30
C GLY A 42 20.92 -18.36 -11.69
N GLY A 43 19.90 -18.46 -10.83
CA GLY A 43 18.80 -19.40 -10.97
C GLY A 43 18.27 -19.88 -9.63
N PRO A 44 17.80 -21.15 -9.52
CA PRO A 44 17.39 -21.75 -8.26
C PRO A 44 18.49 -21.75 -7.20
N ALA A 45 18.09 -21.67 -5.93
CA ALA A 45 19.01 -21.79 -4.81
C ALA A 45 19.72 -23.17 -4.83
N PRO A 46 21.01 -23.25 -4.43
CA PRO A 46 21.76 -24.50 -4.40
C PRO A 46 21.10 -25.60 -3.54
N GLU A 47 21.32 -26.87 -3.92
CA GLU A 47 20.72 -28.03 -3.24
C GLU A 47 21.15 -28.12 -1.77
N GLU A 48 22.35 -27.64 -1.43
CA GLU A 48 22.86 -27.60 -0.06
C GLU A 48 21.97 -26.75 0.88
N LEU A 49 21.22 -25.79 0.33
CA LEU A 49 20.27 -24.96 1.07
C LEU A 49 18.89 -25.61 1.17
N ALA A 50 18.58 -26.65 0.40
CA ALA A 50 17.22 -27.19 0.25
C ALA A 50 16.55 -27.61 1.57
N GLY A 51 17.35 -28.08 2.55
CA GLY A 51 16.86 -28.45 3.88
C GLY A 51 16.16 -27.29 4.61
N VAL A 52 16.68 -26.06 4.47
CA VAL A 52 16.04 -24.83 4.99
C VAL A 52 15.15 -24.18 3.92
N GLY A 53 15.61 -24.15 2.67
CA GLY A 53 14.92 -23.53 1.54
C GLY A 53 13.48 -24.01 1.37
N ARG A 54 13.21 -25.32 1.51
CA ARG A 54 11.85 -25.88 1.44
C ARG A 54 10.87 -25.25 2.44
N TRP A 55 11.35 -24.92 3.64
CA TRP A 55 10.52 -24.28 4.67
C TRP A 55 10.54 -22.76 4.54
N ALA A 56 11.71 -22.20 4.22
CA ALA A 56 11.89 -20.77 3.96
C ALA A 56 11.09 -20.29 2.74
N ALA A 57 10.71 -21.16 1.82
CA ALA A 57 9.77 -20.88 0.73
C ALA A 57 8.50 -20.20 1.25
N TYR A 58 7.92 -20.71 2.35
CA TYR A 58 6.74 -20.12 2.97
C TYR A 58 7.03 -18.82 3.73
N GLY A 59 8.29 -18.41 3.84
CA GLY A 59 8.69 -17.15 4.46
C GLY A 59 8.10 -15.91 3.77
N GLN A 60 7.71 -16.02 2.49
CA GLN A 60 6.93 -15.01 1.77
C GLN A 60 5.59 -14.67 2.47
N MET A 61 5.02 -15.62 3.22
CA MET A 61 3.82 -15.40 4.05
C MET A 61 4.05 -14.46 5.25
N GLY A 62 5.30 -14.04 5.49
CA GLY A 62 5.61 -12.94 6.41
C GLY A 62 4.96 -11.62 5.99
N VAL A 63 4.69 -11.41 4.69
CA VAL A 63 4.00 -10.21 4.19
C VAL A 63 2.54 -10.11 4.70
N PRO A 64 1.69 -11.16 4.56
CA PRO A 64 0.39 -11.22 5.23
C PRO A 64 0.45 -10.92 6.73
N LEU A 65 1.40 -11.51 7.45
CA LEU A 65 1.59 -11.25 8.87
C LEU A 65 1.90 -9.76 9.14
N PHE A 66 2.74 -9.14 8.32
CA PHE A 66 2.97 -7.69 8.39
C PHE A 66 1.70 -6.86 8.21
N PHE A 67 0.80 -7.26 7.30
CA PHE A 67 -0.45 -6.52 7.10
C PHE A 67 -1.44 -6.69 8.25
N VAL A 68 -1.52 -7.87 8.88
CA VAL A 68 -2.30 -8.03 10.13
C VAL A 68 -1.73 -7.15 11.24
N ILE A 69 -0.40 -7.15 11.42
CA ILE A 69 0.24 -6.28 12.43
C ILE A 69 0.03 -4.81 12.10
N SER A 70 0.08 -4.44 10.82
CA SER A 70 -0.10 -3.05 10.37
C SER A 70 -1.51 -2.55 10.63
N GLY A 71 -2.54 -3.35 10.34
CA GLY A 71 -3.93 -3.01 10.67
C GLY A 71 -4.13 -2.76 12.16
N PHE A 72 -3.55 -3.62 12.99
CA PHE A 72 -3.58 -3.48 14.46
C PHE A 72 -2.90 -2.19 14.92
N VAL A 73 -1.62 -2.01 14.54
CA VAL A 73 -0.79 -0.90 15.04
C VAL A 73 -1.25 0.45 14.49
N LEU A 74 -1.74 0.49 13.24
CA LEU A 74 -2.16 1.75 12.65
C LEU A 74 -3.45 2.26 13.25
N LEU A 75 -4.45 1.40 13.41
CA LEU A 75 -5.67 1.80 14.08
C LEU A 75 -5.39 2.21 15.54
N MET A 76 -4.51 1.48 16.24
CA MET A 76 -4.04 1.84 17.57
C MET A 76 -3.42 3.24 17.62
N SER A 77 -2.54 3.54 16.66
CA SER A 77 -1.84 4.83 16.61
C SER A 77 -2.69 6.00 16.13
N ALA A 78 -3.78 5.73 15.41
CA ALA A 78 -4.70 6.72 14.89
C ALA A 78 -5.81 7.06 15.90
N TRP A 79 -6.14 6.13 16.81
CA TRP A 79 -7.28 6.27 17.70
C TRP A 79 -7.16 7.50 18.62
N GLY A 80 -8.11 8.43 18.50
CA GLY A 80 -8.13 9.65 19.30
C GLY A 80 -6.95 10.60 19.05
N LYS A 81 -6.24 10.45 17.93
CA LYS A 81 -5.14 11.35 17.54
C LYS A 81 -5.58 12.25 16.36
N ASP A 82 -4.86 13.35 16.17
CA ASP A 82 -5.04 14.27 15.05
C ASP A 82 -4.46 13.72 13.73
N VAL A 83 -5.10 14.03 12.61
CA VAL A 83 -4.72 13.58 11.26
C VAL A 83 -3.37 14.13 10.84
N ARG A 84 -3.10 15.42 11.08
CA ARG A 84 -1.82 16.06 10.69
C ARG A 84 -0.67 15.46 11.47
N GLY A 85 -0.87 15.27 12.77
CA GLY A 85 0.07 14.57 13.64
C GLY A 85 0.36 13.14 13.21
N PHE A 86 -0.68 12.39 12.79
CA PHE A 86 -0.53 11.04 12.23
C PHE A 86 0.27 11.05 10.93
N VAL A 87 -0.11 11.85 9.94
CA VAL A 87 0.57 11.95 8.64
C VAL A 87 2.04 12.35 8.83
N ALA A 88 2.31 13.41 9.61
CA ALA A 88 3.67 13.84 9.91
C ALA A 88 4.50 12.74 10.59
N SER A 89 3.87 11.94 11.47
CA SER A 89 4.54 10.81 12.11
C SER A 89 4.88 9.68 11.14
N ARG A 90 4.04 9.41 10.13
CA ARG A 90 4.31 8.39 9.12
C ARG A 90 5.37 8.85 8.14
N VAL A 91 5.29 10.11 7.69
CA VAL A 91 6.29 10.71 6.80
C VAL A 91 7.68 10.69 7.45
N GLY A 92 7.79 11.16 8.69
CA GLY A 92 9.06 11.15 9.42
C GLY A 92 9.59 9.75 9.75
N ARG A 93 8.75 8.72 9.76
CA ARG A 93 9.17 7.34 10.02
C ARG A 93 9.72 6.65 8.77
N LEU A 94 9.10 6.87 7.61
CA LEU A 94 9.38 6.08 6.40
C LEU A 94 10.43 6.74 5.52
N PHE A 95 10.17 7.97 5.11
CA PHE A 95 10.90 8.61 4.01
C PHE A 95 12.41 8.75 4.22
N PRO A 96 12.93 9.09 5.42
CA PRO A 96 14.37 9.26 5.58
C PRO A 96 15.16 7.98 5.23
N ALA A 97 14.76 6.84 5.79
CA ALA A 97 15.40 5.57 5.49
C ALA A 97 15.08 5.10 4.07
N TYR A 98 13.83 5.28 3.62
CA TYR A 98 13.41 4.92 2.27
C TYR A 98 14.25 5.60 1.20
N TRP A 99 14.46 6.91 1.29
CA TRP A 99 15.24 7.66 0.29
C TRP A 99 16.68 7.18 0.21
N VAL A 100 17.30 6.91 1.36
CA VAL A 100 18.67 6.39 1.39
C VAL A 100 18.72 4.97 0.82
N ALA A 101 17.75 4.12 1.14
CA ALA A 101 17.67 2.76 0.62
C ALA A 101 17.41 2.73 -0.89
N VAL A 102 16.46 3.52 -1.39
CA VAL A 102 16.18 3.68 -2.83
C VAL A 102 17.42 4.20 -3.56
N ALA A 103 18.06 5.25 -3.05
CA ALA A 103 19.28 5.78 -3.66
C ALA A 103 20.40 4.73 -3.68
N PHE A 104 20.55 3.96 -2.60
CA PHE A 104 21.49 2.84 -2.53
C PHE A 104 21.16 1.76 -3.56
N SER A 105 19.91 1.31 -3.65
CA SER A 105 19.48 0.29 -4.62
C SER A 105 19.65 0.78 -6.05
N ILE A 106 19.34 2.05 -6.36
CA ILE A 106 19.62 2.67 -7.67
C ILE A 106 21.12 2.60 -7.99
N VAL A 107 21.99 2.99 -7.05
CA VAL A 107 23.44 2.98 -7.26
C VAL A 107 23.95 1.55 -7.48
N LEU A 108 23.51 0.63 -6.64
CA LEU A 108 23.89 -0.77 -6.71
C LEU A 108 23.52 -1.37 -8.06
N VAL A 109 22.29 -1.14 -8.49
CA VAL A 109 21.73 -1.68 -9.72
C VAL A 109 22.34 -1.05 -10.97
N LEU A 110 22.42 0.28 -11.03
CA LEU A 110 22.79 0.95 -12.30
C LEU A 110 24.29 1.03 -12.51
N PHE A 111 25.09 1.01 -11.43
CA PHE A 111 26.54 1.30 -11.52
C PHE A 111 27.45 0.23 -10.93
N VAL A 112 27.00 -0.55 -9.95
CA VAL A 112 27.88 -1.53 -9.25
C VAL A 112 27.67 -2.95 -9.74
N TRP A 113 26.42 -3.32 -10.02
CA TRP A 113 26.05 -4.64 -10.54
C TRP A 113 25.01 -4.51 -11.67
N PRO A 114 25.35 -3.82 -12.77
CA PRO A 114 24.45 -3.59 -13.90
C PRO A 114 24.11 -4.88 -14.66
N GLU A 115 24.95 -5.91 -14.56
CA GLU A 115 24.69 -7.22 -15.14
C GLU A 115 23.66 -8.03 -14.34
N ASN A 116 23.17 -7.52 -13.21
CA ASN A 116 22.19 -8.19 -12.38
C ASN A 116 20.87 -8.45 -13.15
N PRO A 117 20.55 -9.71 -13.50
CA PRO A 117 19.28 -10.03 -14.15
C PRO A 117 18.05 -9.89 -13.23
N ALA A 118 18.18 -9.35 -12.00
CA ALA A 118 17.05 -9.02 -11.11
C ALA A 118 16.02 -8.13 -11.82
N PHE A 119 16.46 -7.36 -12.81
CA PHE A 119 15.61 -6.75 -13.83
C PHE A 119 15.24 -7.78 -14.87
N LEU A 120 14.43 -8.78 -14.52
CA LEU A 120 13.86 -9.74 -15.45
C LEU A 120 13.04 -9.00 -16.53
N GLY A 121 13.71 -8.48 -17.56
CA GLY A 121 13.13 -7.73 -18.68
C GLY A 121 12.69 -6.28 -18.42
N HIS A 122 13.07 -5.66 -17.30
CA HIS A 122 12.58 -4.32 -16.94
C HIS A 122 13.71 -3.29 -16.79
N GLU A 123 13.95 -2.47 -17.80
CA GLU A 123 14.84 -1.32 -17.68
C GLU A 123 14.19 -0.25 -16.78
N ILE A 124 14.86 0.13 -15.69
CA ILE A 124 14.47 1.31 -14.92
C ILE A 124 14.99 2.54 -15.67
N SER A 125 14.08 3.25 -16.33
CA SER A 125 14.40 4.55 -16.90
C SER A 125 14.81 5.56 -15.80
N GLU A 126 15.57 6.60 -16.17
CA GLU A 126 15.93 7.67 -15.24
C GLU A 126 14.68 8.28 -14.56
N GLY A 127 13.60 8.46 -15.33
CA GLY A 127 12.30 8.92 -14.81
C GLY A 127 11.68 7.92 -13.83
N GLY A 128 11.80 6.61 -14.10
CA GLY A 128 11.34 5.55 -13.20
C GLY A 128 12.12 5.50 -11.88
N ALA A 129 13.43 5.75 -11.92
CA ALA A 129 14.28 5.85 -10.73
C ALA A 129 13.87 7.04 -9.85
N VAL A 130 13.59 8.21 -10.45
CA VAL A 130 13.08 9.37 -9.73
C VAL A 130 11.69 9.09 -9.13
N LEU A 131 10.81 8.41 -9.87
CA LEU A 131 9.48 8.08 -9.36
C LEU A 131 9.55 7.12 -8.16
N ASN A 132 10.52 6.20 -8.12
CA ASN A 132 10.76 5.35 -6.96
C ASN A 132 11.07 6.15 -5.68
N LEU A 133 11.64 7.37 -5.76
CA LEU A 133 11.84 8.21 -4.56
C LEU A 133 10.52 8.68 -3.91
N THR A 134 9.39 8.56 -4.61
CA THR A 134 8.07 9.00 -4.14
C THR A 134 7.25 7.88 -3.50
N MET A 135 7.65 6.61 -3.66
CA MET A 135 6.84 5.43 -3.31
C MET A 135 5.57 5.28 -4.16
N LEU A 136 5.41 6.05 -5.24
CA LEU A 136 4.23 6.04 -6.12
C LEU A 136 4.45 5.25 -7.43
N GLN A 137 5.62 4.64 -7.65
CA GLN A 137 5.95 3.93 -8.88
C GLN A 137 4.90 2.88 -9.29
N GLY A 138 4.35 2.13 -8.32
CA GLY A 138 3.28 1.16 -8.58
C GLY A 138 1.98 1.78 -9.08
N ALA A 139 1.69 3.05 -8.78
CA ALA A 139 0.51 3.75 -9.30
C ALA A 139 0.60 4.05 -10.80
N PHE A 140 1.83 4.15 -11.33
CA PHE A 140 2.11 4.45 -12.73
C PHE A 140 2.61 3.23 -13.51
N GLY A 141 2.54 2.03 -12.92
CA GLY A 141 3.03 0.80 -13.55
C GLY A 141 4.54 0.77 -13.75
N VAL A 142 5.29 1.60 -13.01
CA VAL A 142 6.75 1.64 -13.07
C VAL A 142 7.32 0.57 -12.13
N PRO A 143 8.29 -0.25 -12.59
CA PRO A 143 8.94 -1.26 -11.75
C PRO A 143 9.57 -0.67 -10.49
N ASP A 144 9.48 -1.44 -9.41
CA ASP A 144 10.20 -1.14 -8.18
C ASP A 144 11.71 -1.36 -8.37
N VAL A 145 12.53 -0.44 -7.85
CA VAL A 145 14.00 -0.60 -7.89
C VAL A 145 14.51 -1.72 -6.99
N ASP A 146 13.71 -2.11 -6.00
CA ASP A 146 14.01 -3.22 -5.12
C ASP A 146 12.73 -4.06 -4.93
N GLY A 147 12.90 -5.38 -4.93
CA GLY A 147 11.81 -6.32 -4.89
C GLY A 147 10.82 -6.13 -3.74
N PRO A 148 11.19 -5.72 -2.51
CA PRO A 148 10.22 -5.60 -1.42
C PRO A 148 9.34 -4.35 -1.52
N TYR A 149 9.66 -3.38 -2.39
CA TYR A 149 9.03 -2.05 -2.38
C TYR A 149 7.58 -2.05 -2.85
N TRP A 150 7.13 -3.07 -3.59
CA TRP A 150 5.71 -3.23 -3.92
C TRP A 150 4.83 -3.27 -2.65
N THR A 151 5.33 -3.79 -1.52
CA THR A 151 4.57 -3.82 -0.27
C THR A 151 4.46 -2.44 0.38
N LEU A 152 5.47 -1.58 0.20
CA LEU A 152 5.45 -0.20 0.70
C LEU A 152 4.37 0.61 0.00
N TRP A 153 4.09 0.31 -1.27
CA TRP A 153 2.95 0.89 -1.98
C TRP A 153 1.60 0.48 -1.37
N TYR A 154 1.44 -0.78 -0.92
CA TYR A 154 0.27 -1.16 -0.10
C TYR A 154 0.25 -0.41 1.24
N GLU A 155 1.40 -0.29 1.92
CA GLU A 155 1.51 0.41 3.20
C GLU A 155 1.12 1.89 3.10
N ALA A 156 1.58 2.59 2.05
CA ALA A 156 1.20 3.97 1.76
C ALA A 156 -0.31 4.14 1.57
N ARG A 157 -0.96 3.23 0.84
CA ARG A 157 -2.41 3.22 0.65
C ARG A 157 -3.16 2.93 1.95
N PHE A 158 -2.66 2.02 2.79
CA PHE A 158 -3.22 1.80 4.13
C PHE A 158 -3.11 3.05 5.02
N TYR A 159 -2.01 3.80 4.93
CA TYR A 159 -1.87 5.07 5.65
C TYR A 159 -2.87 6.12 5.17
N LEU A 160 -3.05 6.25 3.85
CA LEU A 160 -4.06 7.12 3.28
C LEU A 160 -5.47 6.72 3.75
N LEU A 161 -5.78 5.43 3.72
CA LEU A 161 -7.06 4.88 4.15
C LEU A 161 -7.35 5.23 5.62
N ILE A 162 -6.38 5.02 6.51
CA ILE A 162 -6.51 5.38 7.93
C ILE A 162 -6.65 6.90 8.10
N ALA A 163 -5.89 7.71 7.35
CA ALA A 163 -6.01 9.17 7.41
C ALA A 163 -7.40 9.66 6.97
N VAL A 164 -7.95 9.11 5.88
CA VAL A 164 -9.33 9.38 5.45
C VAL A 164 -10.33 8.96 6.52
N PHE A 165 -10.10 7.79 7.14
CA PHE A 165 -10.98 7.30 8.19
C PHE A 165 -10.93 8.15 9.46
N MET A 166 -9.77 8.73 9.78
CA MET A 166 -9.62 9.72 10.85
C MET A 166 -10.35 11.03 10.54
N LEU A 167 -10.38 11.49 9.28
CA LEU A 167 -11.14 12.68 8.86
C LEU A 167 -12.65 12.47 9.02
N VAL A 168 -13.16 11.28 8.68
CA VAL A 168 -14.57 10.92 8.91
C VAL A 168 -14.87 10.80 10.41
N GLY A 169 -13.88 10.35 11.19
CA GLY A 169 -13.94 10.16 12.63
C GLY A 169 -14.02 8.68 12.99
N ILE A 170 -13.03 8.21 13.75
CA ILE A 170 -12.92 6.79 14.13
C ILE A 170 -13.86 6.50 15.30
N THR A 171 -14.82 5.60 15.08
CA THR A 171 -15.67 5.02 16.13
C THR A 171 -15.71 3.50 15.98
N ARG A 172 -16.00 2.79 17.08
CA ARG A 172 -16.09 1.31 17.06
C ARG A 172 -17.04 0.82 15.97
N ASN A 173 -18.25 1.36 15.90
CA ASN A 173 -19.26 0.92 14.93
C ASN A 173 -18.84 1.20 13.48
N ARG A 174 -18.19 2.34 13.22
CA ARG A 174 -17.66 2.64 11.87
C ARG A 174 -16.56 1.66 11.48
N VAL A 175 -15.68 1.30 12.40
CA VAL A 175 -14.61 0.32 12.15
C VAL A 175 -15.21 -1.05 11.84
N LEU A 176 -16.18 -1.51 12.63
CA LEU A 176 -16.85 -2.78 12.39
C LEU A 176 -17.57 -2.80 11.04
N ALA A 177 -18.35 -1.75 10.73
CA ALA A 177 -19.04 -1.64 9.45
C ALA A 177 -18.05 -1.61 8.27
N PHE A 178 -16.96 -0.85 8.40
CA PHE A 178 -15.91 -0.80 7.39
C PHE A 178 -15.25 -2.16 7.18
N CYS A 179 -14.86 -2.86 8.25
CA CYS A 179 -14.25 -4.18 8.15
C CYS A 179 -15.23 -5.24 7.60
N ALA A 180 -16.53 -5.10 7.86
CA ALA A 180 -17.55 -5.99 7.28
C ALA A 180 -17.74 -5.76 5.78
N LEU A 181 -17.77 -4.51 5.33
CA LEU A 181 -18.08 -4.14 3.95
C LEU A 181 -16.87 -4.20 3.02
N TRP A 182 -15.69 -3.78 3.49
CA TRP A 182 -14.51 -3.61 2.65
C TRP A 182 -14.07 -4.86 1.88
N PRO A 183 -13.88 -6.05 2.50
CA PRO A 183 -13.50 -7.25 1.75
C PRO A 183 -14.58 -7.70 0.76
N VAL A 184 -15.86 -7.48 1.09
CA VAL A 184 -16.99 -7.82 0.22
C VAL A 184 -17.00 -6.93 -1.02
N VAL A 185 -16.94 -5.61 -0.82
CA VAL A 185 -16.90 -4.63 -1.92
C VAL A 185 -15.62 -4.80 -2.75
N GLY A 186 -14.50 -5.11 -2.10
CA GLY A 186 -13.24 -5.45 -2.78
C GLY A 186 -13.38 -6.67 -3.68
N ALA A 187 -13.98 -7.76 -3.18
CA ALA A 187 -14.21 -8.97 -3.97
C ALA A 187 -15.16 -8.70 -5.16
N MET A 188 -16.20 -7.88 -4.98
CA MET A 188 -17.08 -7.47 -6.07
C MET A 188 -16.34 -6.63 -7.13
N ALA A 189 -15.47 -5.71 -6.69
CA ALA A 189 -14.64 -4.90 -7.60
C ALA A 189 -13.64 -5.74 -8.39
N ALA A 190 -13.04 -6.75 -7.77
CA ALA A 190 -12.19 -7.71 -8.47
C ALA A 190 -12.99 -8.50 -9.51
N GLY A 191 -14.20 -8.95 -9.16
CA GLY A 191 -15.08 -9.68 -10.07
C GLY A 191 -15.63 -8.85 -11.23
N SER A 192 -15.70 -7.52 -11.09
CA SER A 192 -16.16 -6.63 -12.18
C SER A 192 -15.07 -6.28 -13.20
N GLY A 193 -13.82 -6.66 -12.95
CA GLY A 193 -12.68 -6.32 -13.81
C GLY A 193 -12.25 -4.84 -13.74
N SER A 194 -12.79 -4.05 -12.82
CA SER A 194 -12.40 -2.65 -12.67
C SER A 194 -11.00 -2.52 -12.04
N SER A 195 -10.02 -2.15 -12.87
CA SER A 195 -8.63 -1.93 -12.45
C SER A 195 -8.53 -0.82 -11.39
N LEU A 196 -9.25 0.28 -11.59
CA LEU A 196 -9.25 1.41 -10.67
C LEU A 196 -9.84 1.04 -9.30
N ALA A 197 -11.00 0.37 -9.28
CA ALA A 197 -11.63 -0.04 -8.03
C ALA A 197 -10.77 -1.05 -7.26
N THR A 198 -10.15 -2.00 -7.98
CA THR A 198 -9.22 -2.97 -7.41
C THR A 198 -7.98 -2.29 -6.82
N ALA A 199 -7.42 -1.30 -7.51
CA ALA A 199 -6.25 -0.55 -7.04
C ALA A 199 -6.53 0.22 -5.73
N PHE A 200 -7.72 0.81 -5.59
CA PHE A 200 -8.13 1.53 -4.38
C PHE A 200 -8.57 0.61 -3.24
N LEU A 201 -9.33 -0.45 -3.53
CA LEU A 201 -9.90 -1.34 -2.50
C LEU A 201 -8.91 -2.41 -2.04
N MET A 202 -7.86 -2.70 -2.81
CA MET A 202 -6.79 -3.63 -2.44
C MET A 202 -7.33 -5.00 -1.96
N PRO A 203 -8.21 -5.65 -2.73
CA PRO A 203 -8.95 -6.84 -2.28
C PRO A 203 -8.05 -7.99 -1.80
N ASP A 204 -6.86 -8.12 -2.38
CA ASP A 204 -5.87 -9.15 -2.06
C ASP A 204 -5.44 -9.13 -0.58
N TYR A 205 -5.20 -7.93 -0.04
CA TYR A 205 -4.61 -7.75 1.28
C TYR A 205 -5.52 -7.03 2.28
N ALA A 206 -6.67 -6.51 1.83
CA ALA A 206 -7.69 -5.92 2.68
C ALA A 206 -8.11 -6.82 3.86
N PRO A 207 -8.32 -8.15 3.69
CA PRO A 207 -8.76 -9.00 4.80
C PRO A 207 -7.72 -9.09 5.94
N PHE A 208 -6.42 -9.16 5.60
CA PHE A 208 -5.36 -9.19 6.60
C PHE A 208 -5.32 -7.90 7.41
N PHE A 209 -5.39 -6.76 6.73
CA PHE A 209 -5.37 -5.45 7.38
C PHE A 209 -6.63 -5.22 8.24
N ALA A 210 -7.82 -5.51 7.69
CA ALA A 210 -9.08 -5.40 8.41
C ALA A 210 -9.12 -6.33 9.64
N GLY A 211 -8.60 -7.55 9.53
CA GLY A 211 -8.50 -8.46 10.67
C GLY A 211 -7.59 -7.91 11.77
N GLY A 212 -6.47 -7.28 11.41
CA GLY A 212 -5.63 -6.54 12.35
C GLY A 212 -6.37 -5.42 13.07
N MET A 213 -7.17 -4.63 12.35
CA MET A 213 -8.01 -3.57 12.93
C MET A 213 -9.02 -4.12 13.94
N LEU A 214 -9.66 -5.25 13.62
CA LEU A 214 -10.61 -5.93 14.51
C LEU A 214 -9.93 -6.50 15.76
N LEU A 215 -8.74 -7.10 15.61
CA LEU A 215 -7.95 -7.56 16.77
C LEU A 215 -7.57 -6.39 17.70
N TYR A 216 -7.32 -5.20 17.15
CA TYR A 216 -7.12 -4.02 17.99
C TYR A 216 -8.39 -3.56 18.71
N LEU A 217 -9.56 -3.63 18.07
CA LEU A 217 -10.83 -3.36 18.76
C LEU A 217 -11.05 -4.32 19.92
N ILE A 218 -10.78 -5.61 19.72
CA ILE A 218 -10.90 -6.63 20.79
C ILE A 218 -9.89 -6.34 21.91
N TYR A 219 -8.65 -5.96 21.56
CA TYR A 219 -7.64 -5.56 22.54
C TYR A 219 -8.09 -4.36 23.38
N ARG A 220 -8.73 -3.35 22.77
CA ARG A 220 -9.12 -2.12 23.46
C ARG A 220 -10.44 -2.25 24.23
N ASP A 221 -11.47 -2.78 23.59
CA ASP A 221 -12.85 -2.79 24.09
C ASP A 221 -13.21 -4.10 24.79
N GLY A 222 -12.35 -5.12 24.70
CA GLY A 222 -12.59 -6.46 25.23
C GLY A 222 -13.19 -7.42 24.20
N HIS A 223 -13.41 -8.66 24.63
CA HIS A 223 -13.92 -9.73 23.77
C HIS A 223 -15.43 -9.63 23.60
N ASP A 224 -15.89 -9.65 22.35
CA ASP A 224 -17.30 -9.80 22.00
C ASP A 224 -17.47 -10.70 20.77
N LEU A 225 -18.61 -11.39 20.69
CA LEU A 225 -18.89 -12.34 19.62
C LEU A 225 -18.91 -11.68 18.24
N GLY A 226 -19.48 -10.47 18.12
CA GLY A 226 -19.59 -9.77 16.84
C GLY A 226 -18.22 -9.45 16.24
N SER A 227 -17.29 -8.92 17.03
CA SER A 227 -15.91 -8.67 16.58
C SER A 227 -15.20 -9.96 16.17
N TRP A 228 -15.36 -11.05 16.92
CA TRP A 228 -14.76 -12.35 16.57
C TRP A 228 -15.38 -12.98 15.31
N LEU A 229 -16.68 -12.85 15.10
CA LEU A 229 -17.33 -13.27 13.86
C LEU A 229 -16.77 -12.50 12.65
N LEU A 230 -16.54 -11.19 12.80
CA LEU A 230 -15.90 -10.40 11.75
C LEU A 230 -14.42 -10.79 11.54
N VAL A 231 -13.68 -11.14 12.61
CA VAL A 231 -12.32 -11.71 12.45
C VAL A 231 -12.39 -13.02 11.66
N GLY A 232 -13.33 -13.91 12.00
CA GLY A 232 -13.56 -15.16 11.27
C GLY A 232 -13.89 -14.92 9.79
N LEU A 233 -14.70 -13.90 9.49
CA LEU A 233 -14.98 -13.47 8.13
C LEU A 233 -13.70 -13.03 7.40
N GLN A 234 -12.85 -12.21 8.04
CA GLN A 234 -11.57 -11.80 7.43
C GLN A 234 -10.65 -12.99 7.18
N VAL A 235 -10.58 -13.94 8.12
CA VAL A 235 -9.81 -15.18 7.97
C VAL A 235 -10.31 -16.00 6.78
N ALA A 236 -11.63 -16.09 6.56
CA ALA A 236 -12.20 -16.80 5.42
C ALA A 236 -11.80 -16.16 4.08
N PHE A 237 -11.93 -14.83 3.94
CA PHE A 237 -11.47 -14.12 2.74
C PHE A 237 -9.96 -14.24 2.53
N ALA A 238 -9.18 -14.10 3.60
CA ALA A 238 -7.73 -14.26 3.59
C ALA A 238 -7.30 -15.68 3.16
N LEU A 239 -8.01 -16.71 3.61
CA LEU A 239 -7.79 -18.10 3.21
C LEU A 239 -8.11 -18.31 1.73
N GLN A 240 -9.24 -17.78 1.26
CA GLN A 240 -9.64 -17.89 -0.14
C GLN A 240 -8.58 -17.26 -1.07
N PHE A 241 -8.09 -16.06 -0.72
CA PHE A 241 -7.01 -15.42 -1.46
C PHE A 241 -5.71 -16.22 -1.35
N ALA A 242 -5.27 -16.52 -0.13
CA ALA A 242 -3.94 -17.10 0.11
C ALA A 242 -3.77 -18.48 -0.53
N THR A 243 -4.80 -19.34 -0.46
CA THR A 243 -4.75 -20.70 -1.02
C THR A 243 -4.81 -20.74 -2.54
N ARG A 244 -5.18 -19.64 -3.20
CA ARG A 244 -5.14 -19.49 -4.66
C ARG A 244 -3.87 -18.80 -5.13
N PHE A 245 -3.47 -17.73 -4.45
CA PHE A 245 -2.37 -16.87 -4.87
C PHE A 245 -0.99 -17.46 -4.54
N TYR A 246 -0.73 -17.80 -3.26
CA TYR A 246 0.63 -18.18 -2.84
C TYR A 246 1.14 -19.50 -3.42
N PRO A 247 0.33 -20.57 -3.58
CA PRO A 247 0.82 -21.78 -4.24
C PRO A 247 1.30 -21.52 -5.68
N GLU A 248 0.65 -20.62 -6.42
CA GLU A 248 1.09 -20.28 -7.77
C GLU A 248 2.39 -19.47 -7.75
N VAL A 249 2.47 -18.46 -6.89
CA VAL A 249 3.69 -17.65 -6.72
C VAL A 249 4.87 -18.53 -6.29
N LEU A 250 4.69 -19.39 -5.29
CA LEU A 250 5.76 -20.27 -4.80
C LEU A 250 6.20 -21.29 -5.85
N ARG A 251 5.31 -21.75 -6.73
CA ARG A 251 5.63 -22.65 -7.85
C ARG A 251 6.48 -21.96 -8.91
N ILE A 252 6.28 -20.66 -9.12
CA ILE A 252 7.07 -19.86 -10.06
C ILE A 252 8.42 -19.48 -9.43
N ASP A 253 8.39 -18.98 -8.20
CA ASP A 253 9.53 -18.38 -7.54
C ASP A 253 10.49 -19.39 -6.93
N THR A 254 10.09 -20.66 -6.76
CA THR A 254 10.90 -21.66 -6.06
C THR A 254 10.90 -23.00 -6.80
N PRO A 255 11.94 -23.84 -6.62
CA PRO A 255 11.98 -25.17 -7.25
C PRO A 255 11.08 -26.21 -6.57
N TRP A 256 10.37 -25.87 -5.48
CA TRP A 256 9.60 -26.83 -4.69
C TRP A 256 8.11 -26.74 -4.97
N ALA A 257 7.43 -27.89 -4.95
CA ALA A 257 5.98 -27.94 -5.00
C ALA A 257 5.37 -27.43 -3.68
N PRO A 258 4.55 -26.36 -3.71
CA PRO A 258 3.96 -25.80 -2.51
C PRO A 258 2.76 -26.62 -2.02
N SER A 259 2.58 -26.67 -0.71
CA SER A 259 1.42 -27.29 -0.06
C SER A 259 0.36 -26.25 0.26
N VAL A 260 -0.80 -26.37 -0.37
CA VAL A 260 -1.98 -25.52 -0.11
C VAL A 260 -2.39 -25.60 1.37
N ALA A 261 -2.30 -26.78 1.98
CA ALA A 261 -2.61 -26.96 3.40
C ALA A 261 -1.66 -26.18 4.31
N VAL A 262 -0.35 -26.17 4.00
CA VAL A 262 0.64 -25.39 4.76
C VAL A 262 0.37 -23.90 4.61
N VAL A 263 0.08 -23.42 3.40
CA VAL A 263 -0.31 -22.02 3.16
C VAL A 263 -1.56 -21.64 3.98
N ALA A 264 -2.58 -22.50 4.00
CA ALA A 264 -3.80 -22.27 4.78
C ALA A 264 -3.50 -22.18 6.29
N VAL A 265 -2.70 -23.10 6.83
CA VAL A 265 -2.29 -23.10 8.24
C VAL A 265 -1.53 -21.83 8.59
N ILE A 266 -0.55 -21.43 7.77
CA ILE A 266 0.22 -20.21 8.00
C ILE A 266 -0.67 -18.97 7.91
N CYS A 267 -1.61 -18.93 6.96
CA CYS A 267 -2.58 -17.84 6.84
C CYS A 267 -3.40 -17.65 8.12
N VAL A 268 -3.97 -18.73 8.67
CA VAL A 268 -4.69 -18.67 9.97
C VAL A 268 -3.73 -18.28 11.10
N ALA A 269 -2.51 -18.83 11.10
CA ALA A 269 -1.50 -18.50 12.09
C ALA A 269 -1.12 -17.01 12.08
N CYS A 270 -1.17 -16.31 10.94
CA CYS A 270 -0.92 -14.86 10.91
C CYS A 270 -1.87 -14.09 11.85
N PHE A 271 -3.17 -14.42 11.84
CA PHE A 271 -4.15 -13.82 12.74
C PHE A 271 -4.00 -14.37 14.16
N GLY A 272 -3.82 -15.69 14.30
CA GLY A 272 -3.67 -16.36 15.59
C GLY A 272 -2.46 -15.88 16.38
N LEU A 273 -1.31 -15.65 15.72
CA LEU A 273 -0.10 -15.13 16.35
C LEU A 273 -0.29 -13.68 16.81
N VAL A 274 -0.91 -12.82 16.00
CA VAL A 274 -1.22 -11.45 16.43
C VAL A 274 -2.20 -11.46 17.60
N ALA A 275 -3.25 -12.27 17.56
CA ALA A 275 -4.18 -12.45 18.67
C ALA A 275 -3.47 -12.96 19.93
N LEU A 276 -2.58 -13.95 19.80
CA LEU A 276 -1.79 -14.50 20.90
C LEU A 276 -0.92 -13.43 21.56
N VAL A 277 -0.14 -12.68 20.78
CA VAL A 277 0.83 -11.71 21.33
C VAL A 277 0.20 -10.38 21.78
N THR A 278 -1.08 -10.15 21.51
CA THR A 278 -1.80 -8.92 21.88
C THR A 278 -2.92 -9.14 22.90
N LEU A 279 -3.66 -10.26 22.80
CA LEU A 279 -4.87 -10.51 23.61
C LEU A 279 -4.62 -11.42 24.81
N THR A 280 -3.45 -12.03 24.93
CA THR A 280 -3.10 -12.91 26.06
C THR A 280 -2.10 -12.25 27.01
N PRO A 281 -1.86 -12.81 28.22
CA PRO A 281 -0.87 -12.28 29.15
C PRO A 281 0.54 -12.15 28.58
N VAL A 282 0.87 -12.87 27.50
CA VAL A 282 2.15 -12.77 26.79
C VAL A 282 2.43 -11.34 26.33
N ALA A 283 1.39 -10.57 25.98
CA ALA A 283 1.49 -9.16 25.59
C ALA A 283 2.13 -8.26 26.66
N ARG A 284 2.15 -8.70 27.93
CA ARG A 284 2.74 -7.96 29.05
C ARG A 284 4.27 -8.06 29.06
N HIS A 285 4.85 -9.03 28.36
CA HIS A 285 6.30 -9.15 28.27
C HIS A 285 6.87 -8.08 27.34
N SER A 286 7.92 -7.42 27.79
CA SER A 286 8.65 -6.45 27.01
C SER A 286 10.10 -6.43 27.47
N ALA A 287 11.02 -6.47 26.51
CA ALA A 287 12.45 -6.40 26.75
C ALA A 287 13.09 -5.36 25.82
N ALA A 288 14.25 -4.83 26.22
CA ALA A 288 14.95 -3.81 25.43
C ALA A 288 15.30 -4.30 24.02
N TRP A 289 15.73 -5.56 23.88
CA TRP A 289 16.04 -6.15 22.57
C TRP A 289 14.81 -6.22 21.65
N MET A 290 13.60 -6.40 22.21
CA MET A 290 12.36 -6.41 21.42
C MET A 290 12.06 -5.03 20.85
N THR A 291 12.42 -3.98 21.60
CA THR A 291 12.32 -2.59 21.11
C THR A 291 13.26 -2.34 19.96
N LEU A 292 14.50 -2.81 20.08
CA LEU A 292 15.46 -2.75 18.98
C LEU A 292 14.98 -3.59 17.78
N ALA A 293 14.43 -4.77 18.02
CA ALA A 293 13.89 -5.64 16.98
C ALA A 293 12.83 -4.92 16.13
N GLY A 294 11.82 -4.32 16.78
CA GLY A 294 10.79 -3.55 16.08
C GLY A 294 11.32 -2.32 15.35
N ALA A 295 12.38 -1.69 15.89
CA ALA A 295 13.03 -0.55 15.26
C ALA A 295 13.84 -0.93 14.02
N LEU A 296 14.48 -2.10 14.01
CA LEU A 296 15.28 -2.59 12.88
C LEU A 296 14.44 -3.23 11.77
N THR A 297 13.20 -3.66 12.06
CA THR A 297 12.31 -4.32 11.07
C THR A 297 12.15 -3.52 9.78
N TYR A 298 11.95 -2.20 9.86
CA TYR A 298 11.75 -1.41 8.65
C TYR A 298 13.06 -1.22 7.86
N PRO A 299 14.19 -0.81 8.47
CA PRO A 299 15.49 -0.79 7.81
C PRO A 299 15.92 -2.11 7.17
N ILE A 300 15.74 -3.25 7.85
CA ILE A 300 16.11 -4.55 7.26
C ILE A 300 15.25 -4.85 6.05
N TYR A 301 13.95 -4.55 6.12
CA TYR A 301 13.03 -4.74 5.02
C TYR A 301 13.45 -3.93 3.78
N LEU A 302 13.94 -2.71 3.98
CA LEU A 302 14.36 -1.82 2.90
C LEU A 302 15.61 -2.26 2.14
N VAL A 303 16.54 -2.96 2.80
CA VAL A 303 17.88 -3.21 2.24
C VAL A 303 18.16 -4.68 1.98
N HIS A 304 17.39 -5.63 2.53
CA HIS A 304 17.82 -7.03 2.56
C HIS A 304 17.95 -7.70 1.19
N GLU A 305 17.08 -7.41 0.21
CA GLU A 305 17.00 -8.20 -1.02
C GLU A 305 18.18 -7.94 -1.96
N ASN A 306 18.24 -6.79 -2.62
CA ASN A 306 19.32 -6.49 -3.57
C ASN A 306 20.72 -6.51 -2.93
N LEU A 307 20.89 -5.90 -1.74
CA LEU A 307 22.17 -5.93 -1.03
C LEU A 307 22.59 -7.36 -0.68
N GLY A 308 21.65 -8.16 -0.18
CA GLY A 308 21.91 -9.53 0.21
C GLY A 308 22.28 -10.40 -0.98
N TRP A 309 21.54 -10.28 -2.07
CA TRP A 309 21.82 -10.97 -3.32
C TRP A 309 23.16 -10.59 -3.93
N TRP A 310 23.52 -9.31 -3.89
CA TRP A 310 24.84 -8.86 -4.33
C TRP A 310 25.97 -9.46 -3.49
N VAL A 311 25.83 -9.46 -2.15
CA VAL A 311 26.81 -10.09 -1.26
C VAL A 311 26.94 -11.59 -1.56
N ILE A 312 25.82 -12.30 -1.68
CA ILE A 312 25.81 -13.73 -2.02
C ILE A 312 26.55 -13.96 -3.35
N HIS A 313 26.21 -13.19 -4.38
CA HIS A 313 26.83 -13.29 -5.70
C HIS A 313 28.36 -13.15 -5.63
N LEU A 314 28.87 -12.21 -4.83
CA LEU A 314 30.31 -11.97 -4.71
C LEU A 314 31.08 -13.08 -3.98
N VAL A 315 30.45 -13.74 -3.00
CA VAL A 315 31.16 -14.63 -2.07
C VAL A 315 30.81 -16.11 -2.20
N ARG A 316 29.72 -16.46 -2.90
CA ARG A 316 29.21 -17.85 -3.00
C ARG A 316 30.27 -18.87 -3.39
N ASP A 317 31.17 -18.52 -4.32
CA ASP A 317 32.19 -19.44 -4.83
C ASP A 317 33.39 -19.60 -3.87
N ARG A 318 33.55 -18.71 -2.88
CA ARG A 318 34.66 -18.71 -1.92
C ARG A 318 34.31 -19.32 -0.56
N VAL A 319 33.09 -19.07 -0.08
CA VAL A 319 32.65 -19.49 1.27
C VAL A 319 31.51 -20.52 1.24
N GLY A 320 31.09 -20.95 0.05
CA GLY A 320 29.96 -21.86 -0.16
C GLY A 320 28.60 -21.23 0.14
N PRO A 321 27.49 -21.96 -0.12
CA PRO A 321 26.14 -21.41 0.00
C PRO A 321 25.79 -20.92 1.41
N TRP A 322 26.10 -21.73 2.43
CA TRP A 322 25.82 -21.38 3.83
C TRP A 322 26.64 -20.18 4.33
N GLY A 323 27.93 -20.12 3.97
CA GLY A 323 28.79 -18.99 4.30
C GLY A 323 28.30 -17.69 3.65
N ALA A 324 27.85 -17.78 2.39
CA ALA A 324 27.33 -16.64 1.65
C ALA A 324 26.02 -16.10 2.24
N VAL A 325 25.07 -16.98 2.56
CA VAL A 325 23.80 -16.61 3.23
C VAL A 325 24.06 -15.99 4.61
N ALA A 326 24.97 -16.58 5.39
CA ALA A 326 25.32 -16.06 6.71
C ALA A 326 25.95 -14.65 6.60
N LEU A 327 26.90 -14.47 5.69
CA LEU A 327 27.55 -13.17 5.47
C LEU A 327 26.55 -12.12 4.98
N ALA A 328 25.71 -12.46 4.00
CA ALA A 328 24.67 -11.57 3.49
C ALA A 328 23.68 -11.16 4.59
N THR A 329 23.29 -12.09 5.46
CA THR A 329 22.44 -11.79 6.62
C THR A 329 23.12 -10.80 7.56
N VAL A 330 24.38 -11.03 7.92
CA VAL A 330 25.16 -10.12 8.78
C VAL A 330 25.27 -8.73 8.14
N VAL A 331 25.59 -8.65 6.85
CA VAL A 331 25.69 -7.37 6.11
C VAL A 331 24.35 -6.64 6.06
N ALA A 332 23.25 -7.35 5.78
CA ALA A 332 21.91 -6.76 5.75
C ALA A 332 21.51 -6.20 7.12
N PHE A 333 21.77 -6.92 8.21
CA PHE A 333 21.53 -6.42 9.57
C PHE A 333 22.44 -5.26 9.96
N ALA A 334 23.71 -5.29 9.55
CA ALA A 334 24.64 -4.18 9.77
C ALA A 334 24.19 -2.91 9.01
N ALA A 335 23.75 -3.05 7.75
CA ALA A 335 23.20 -1.97 6.95
C ALA A 335 21.90 -1.43 7.56
N ALA A 336 21.00 -2.31 8.01
CA ALA A 336 19.77 -1.94 8.72
C ALA A 336 20.07 -1.16 10.01
N PHE A 337 21.05 -1.60 10.79
CA PHE A 337 21.50 -0.92 12.00
C PHE A 337 22.10 0.46 11.69
N ALA A 338 22.95 0.55 10.66
CA ALA A 338 23.51 1.81 10.21
C ALA A 338 22.42 2.78 9.74
N LEU A 339 21.47 2.33 8.91
CA LEU A 339 20.35 3.14 8.42
C LEU A 339 19.48 3.64 9.57
N HIS A 340 19.17 2.77 10.55
CA HIS A 340 18.42 3.17 11.73
C HIS A 340 19.13 4.27 12.55
N HIS A 341 20.41 4.07 12.85
CA HIS A 341 21.15 4.95 13.76
C HIS A 341 21.66 6.23 13.10
N LEU A 342 22.07 6.16 11.83
CA LEU A 342 22.65 7.27 11.09
C LEU A 342 21.61 8.09 10.32
N VAL A 343 20.46 7.49 9.99
CA VAL A 343 19.43 8.16 9.17
C VAL A 343 18.12 8.35 9.93
N GLU A 344 17.47 7.27 10.37
CA GLU A 344 16.14 7.38 10.99
C GLU A 344 16.14 8.18 12.28
N LYS A 345 17.04 7.85 13.22
CA LYS A 345 17.13 8.54 14.51
C LYS A 345 17.37 10.05 14.38
N PRO A 346 18.33 10.53 13.57
CA PRO A 346 18.57 11.97 13.45
C PRO A 346 17.55 12.70 12.56
N PHE A 347 17.15 12.12 11.43
CA PHE A 347 16.34 12.85 10.43
C PHE A 347 14.83 12.63 10.60
N GLY A 348 14.39 11.51 11.16
CA GLY A 348 12.97 11.20 11.31
C GLY A 348 12.19 12.23 12.15
N PRO A 349 12.65 12.58 13.37
CA PRO A 349 12.01 13.62 14.18
C PRO A 349 12.03 15.00 13.52
N ARG A 350 13.09 15.31 12.77
CA ARG A 350 13.24 16.58 12.04
C ARG A 350 12.22 16.68 10.91
N LEU A 351 12.12 15.64 10.09
CA LEU A 351 11.16 15.57 8.99
C LEU A 351 9.73 15.59 9.52
N ARG A 352 9.42 14.81 10.56
CA ARG A 352 8.11 14.86 11.24
C ARG A 352 7.75 16.29 11.66
N LYS A 353 8.68 17.01 12.31
CA LYS A 353 8.44 18.39 12.76
C LYS A 353 8.26 19.35 11.58
N ALA A 354 9.02 19.18 10.51
CA ALA A 354 8.89 19.98 9.30
C ALA A 354 7.53 19.76 8.61
N THR A 355 7.13 18.49 8.41
CA THR A 355 5.84 18.12 7.83
C THR A 355 4.67 18.66 8.66
N LEU A 356 4.72 18.55 9.98
CA LEU A 356 3.67 19.07 10.85
C LEU A 356 3.49 20.58 10.70
N ARG A 357 4.59 21.34 10.71
CA ARG A 357 4.57 22.80 10.50
C ARG A 357 4.01 23.18 9.14
N MET A 358 4.33 22.43 8.09
CA MET A 358 3.78 22.67 6.75
C MET A 358 2.27 22.46 6.72
N LEU A 359 1.77 21.37 7.32
CA LEU A 359 0.34 21.07 7.37
C LEU A 359 -0.46 22.06 8.23
N GLU A 360 0.15 22.59 9.30
CA GLU A 360 -0.46 23.63 10.15
C GLU A 360 -0.58 24.97 9.40
N ARG A 361 0.48 25.39 8.69
CA ARG A 361 0.50 26.65 7.91
C ARG A 361 -0.53 26.68 6.79
N SER A 362 -0.78 25.56 6.12
CA SER A 362 -1.78 25.48 5.03
C SER A 362 -3.22 25.68 5.49
N THR A 363 -3.48 25.74 6.81
CA THR A 363 -4.82 25.94 7.37
C THR A 363 -5.00 27.30 8.06
N GLU A 364 -3.94 28.10 8.23
CA GLU A 364 -4.12 29.46 8.72
C GLU A 364 -4.79 30.30 7.62
N PRO A 365 -5.97 30.91 7.88
CA PRO A 365 -6.57 31.82 6.93
C PRO A 365 -5.58 32.96 6.68
N ALA A 366 -5.32 33.26 5.39
CA ALA A 366 -4.54 34.42 5.00
C ALA A 366 -5.06 35.62 5.78
N THR A 367 -4.24 36.15 6.69
CA THR A 367 -4.58 37.38 7.40
C THR A 367 -4.90 38.40 6.31
N PRO A 368 -6.09 39.03 6.30
CA PRO A 368 -6.37 40.08 5.32
C PRO A 368 -5.25 41.09 5.47
N THR A 369 -4.46 41.29 4.41
CA THR A 369 -3.47 42.37 4.35
C THR A 369 -4.20 43.62 4.78
N ALA A 370 -3.85 44.14 5.96
CA ALA A 370 -4.50 45.32 6.51
C ALA A 370 -4.46 46.40 5.43
N ALA A 371 -5.64 46.84 4.98
CA ALA A 371 -5.73 47.96 4.06
C ALA A 371 -4.97 49.13 4.70
N PRO A 372 -4.14 49.87 3.93
CA PRO A 372 -3.38 50.99 4.47
C PRO A 372 -4.36 51.96 5.13
N SER A 373 -4.13 52.24 6.43
CA SER A 373 -4.97 53.16 7.20
C SER A 373 -4.97 54.55 6.53
N PRO A 374 -6.12 55.24 6.44
CA PRO A 374 -6.15 56.60 5.93
C PRO A 374 -5.32 57.50 6.84
N SER A 375 -4.41 58.27 6.24
CA SER A 375 -3.57 59.25 6.91
C SER A 375 -4.40 60.22 7.78
N PRO A 376 -3.94 60.59 8.99
CA PRO A 376 -4.69 61.50 9.84
C PRO A 376 -4.78 62.89 9.19
N THR A 377 -6.01 63.38 9.14
CA THR A 377 -6.44 64.70 8.67
C THR A 377 -5.64 65.82 9.32
N ALA A 378 -5.21 66.78 8.49
CA ALA A 378 -4.59 68.02 8.93
C ALA A 378 -5.54 68.83 9.83
N VAL A 379 -4.98 69.35 10.91
CA VAL A 379 -5.64 70.26 11.86
C VAL A 379 -5.94 71.58 11.15
N GLU A 380 -7.22 71.95 11.08
CA GLU A 380 -7.66 73.24 10.57
C GLU A 380 -7.72 74.26 11.72
N VAL A 381 -7.01 75.38 11.54
CA VAL A 381 -6.86 76.50 12.48
C VAL A 381 -8.10 77.43 12.39
N PRO A 382 -8.62 77.99 13.49
CA PRO A 382 -9.82 78.83 13.43
C PRO A 382 -9.54 80.23 12.86
N SER A 383 -10.44 80.69 11.99
CA SER A 383 -10.42 82.01 11.33
C SER A 383 -11.13 83.09 12.17
N PRO A 384 -10.73 84.38 12.11
CA PRO A 384 -11.34 85.44 12.91
C PRO A 384 -12.62 86.02 12.27
N ALA A 385 -13.48 86.52 13.14
CA ALA A 385 -14.82 87.03 12.86
C ALA A 385 -14.87 88.34 12.05
N VAL A 386 -15.90 88.47 11.19
CA VAL A 386 -16.45 89.75 10.72
C VAL A 386 -17.99 89.69 10.71
N ALA A 387 -18.58 90.85 10.96
CA ALA A 387 -19.89 91.13 11.52
C ALA A 387 -21.12 91.05 10.58
N ALA A 388 -22.27 90.79 11.25
CA ALA A 388 -23.60 91.41 11.13
C ALA A 388 -24.37 91.44 9.79
N GLY A 389 -25.63 90.99 9.84
CA GLY A 389 -26.66 91.44 8.90
C GLY A 389 -27.95 90.62 8.80
N HIS A 390 -28.92 90.92 9.67
CA HIS A 390 -30.37 91.06 9.37
C HIS A 390 -31.23 89.93 8.74
N VAL A 391 -32.26 89.57 9.53
CA VAL A 391 -33.72 89.51 9.18
C VAL A 391 -34.39 88.14 8.91
N ARG A 392 -35.64 88.13 9.38
CA ARG A 392 -36.59 87.08 9.79
C ARG A 392 -37.40 86.40 8.66
N HIS A 393 -38.22 85.43 9.12
CA HIS A 393 -39.50 84.89 8.59
C HIS A 393 -39.35 83.72 7.59
N ALA A 394 -40.18 82.66 7.57
CA ALA A 394 -41.32 82.20 8.38
C ALA A 394 -41.60 80.71 8.02
N ARG A 395 -42.40 80.04 8.87
CA ARG A 395 -42.91 78.65 8.80
C ARG A 395 -43.73 78.31 7.54
N ALA A 396 -43.82 77.01 7.18
CA ALA A 396 -45.07 76.20 7.28
C ALA A 396 -45.00 74.76 6.68
N ARG A 397 -45.45 73.78 7.50
CA ARG A 397 -46.37 72.63 7.25
C ARG A 397 -46.01 71.57 6.18
N ASP A 398 -45.75 70.31 6.57
CA ASP A 398 -46.66 69.18 6.91
C ASP A 398 -47.50 68.66 5.72
N VAL A 399 -47.32 67.39 5.34
CA VAL A 399 -48.37 66.35 5.19
C VAL A 399 -47.70 64.96 5.13
N ASP A 400 -48.25 64.05 5.93
CA ASP A 400 -48.01 62.60 6.08
C ASP A 400 -49.15 61.82 5.39
N VAL A 401 -48.93 60.61 4.86
CA VAL A 401 -49.92 59.48 4.75
C VAL A 401 -49.21 58.19 4.25
N ARG A 402 -49.49 57.07 4.95
CA ARG A 402 -49.05 55.67 4.72
C ARG A 402 -50.11 54.80 3.91
N PRO A 403 -50.24 53.45 4.01
CA PRO A 403 -49.57 52.38 3.22
C PRO A 403 -50.49 51.21 2.65
N VAL A 404 -49.85 50.12 2.12
CA VAL A 404 -50.24 48.66 1.96
C VAL A 404 -51.19 48.19 0.80
N PRO A 405 -51.39 46.86 0.49
CA PRO A 405 -50.56 45.74 -0.08
C PRO A 405 -51.18 45.02 -1.34
N ALA A 406 -50.52 43.97 -1.90
CA ALA A 406 -51.01 42.56 -2.01
C ALA A 406 -50.48 41.71 -3.21
N ARG A 407 -50.55 40.38 -3.01
CA ARG A 407 -50.08 39.17 -3.74
C ARG A 407 -50.54 38.97 -5.20
N LEU A 408 -49.89 38.05 -5.95
CA LEU A 408 -50.44 36.79 -6.52
C LEU A 408 -49.50 36.12 -7.58
N SER A 409 -49.47 34.78 -7.64
CA SER A 409 -49.09 33.92 -8.80
C SER A 409 -50.37 33.30 -9.40
N PRO A 410 -50.43 32.76 -10.66
CA PRO A 410 -49.92 31.41 -11.03
C PRO A 410 -49.55 31.18 -12.55
N GLU A 411 -49.07 29.95 -12.85
CA GLU A 411 -49.16 29.04 -14.06
C GLU A 411 -49.75 29.59 -15.40
N ASP A 412 -49.39 29.26 -16.66
CA ASP A 412 -48.95 28.06 -17.41
C ASP A 412 -48.49 28.49 -18.84
N LEU A 413 -47.69 27.68 -19.58
CA LEU A 413 -47.89 27.29 -21.01
C LEU A 413 -46.64 26.72 -21.75
N HIS A 414 -46.77 25.41 -22.01
CA HIS A 414 -46.34 24.51 -23.10
C HIS A 414 -45.62 24.96 -24.42
N VAL A 415 -44.61 24.12 -24.78
CA VAL A 415 -44.42 23.28 -26.01
C VAL A 415 -43.82 23.87 -27.32
N SER A 416 -42.70 23.23 -27.75
CA SER A 416 -42.42 22.67 -29.11
C SER A 416 -40.92 22.29 -29.19
N ALA A 417 -40.45 21.04 -29.18
CA ALA A 417 -40.57 19.89 -30.10
C ALA A 417 -39.65 19.92 -31.34
N ARG A 418 -38.65 19.00 -31.38
CA ARG A 418 -38.13 18.19 -32.52
C ARG A 418 -36.68 17.73 -32.23
N GLU A 419 -36.21 16.52 -32.52
CA GLU A 419 -36.77 15.26 -33.03
C GLU A 419 -35.63 14.21 -33.08
N ARG A 420 -36.01 12.92 -33.10
CA ARG A 420 -35.27 11.71 -33.59
C ARG A 420 -34.71 10.69 -32.56
N ARG A 421 -35.62 9.78 -32.19
CA ARG A 421 -35.46 8.31 -32.04
C ARG A 421 -35.63 7.63 -33.45
N PRO A 422 -35.61 6.28 -33.67
CA PRO A 422 -35.81 5.16 -32.72
C PRO A 422 -35.08 3.80 -32.95
N TYR A 423 -35.21 2.91 -31.93
CA TYR A 423 -35.40 1.42 -31.89
C TYR A 423 -34.62 0.48 -32.84
N GLY A 424 -34.23 -0.76 -32.49
CA GLY A 424 -34.48 -1.65 -31.33
C GLY A 424 -34.79 -3.10 -31.79
N SER A 425 -34.31 -4.13 -31.08
CA SER A 425 -34.86 -5.53 -30.96
C SER A 425 -33.77 -6.45 -30.37
N HIS A 426 -33.91 -7.03 -29.17
CA HIS A 426 -34.69 -8.21 -28.73
C HIS A 426 -34.15 -9.57 -29.24
N HIS A 427 -33.60 -10.38 -28.31
CA HIS A 427 -34.17 -11.68 -27.89
C HIS A 427 -33.50 -12.22 -26.61
N GLY A 428 -34.31 -12.54 -25.59
CA GLY A 428 -33.99 -13.51 -24.51
C GLY A 428 -34.41 -14.92 -24.96
N LEU A 429 -34.37 -16.02 -24.20
CA LEU A 429 -34.38 -16.31 -22.75
C LEU A 429 -33.97 -17.80 -22.57
N ASP A 430 -33.44 -18.15 -21.38
CA ASP A 430 -33.63 -19.39 -20.58
C ASP A 430 -33.38 -20.80 -21.18
N ALA A 431 -33.10 -21.89 -20.45
CA ALA A 431 -32.47 -22.23 -19.17
C ALA A 431 -32.44 -23.80 -19.05
N VAL A 432 -31.48 -24.36 -18.29
CA VAL A 432 -31.54 -25.61 -17.48
C VAL A 432 -31.37 -27.03 -18.10
N HIS A 433 -30.62 -27.89 -17.36
CA HIS A 433 -30.36 -29.36 -17.41
C HIS A 433 -29.47 -29.89 -18.55
N GLY A 434 -28.57 -30.88 -18.42
CA GLY A 434 -28.19 -31.82 -17.36
C GLY A 434 -27.64 -33.10 -18.03
N LEU A 435 -26.49 -33.61 -17.57
CA LEU A 435 -25.93 -34.98 -17.70
C LEU A 435 -25.58 -35.61 -19.07
N ASP A 436 -24.38 -36.21 -19.05
CA ASP A 436 -23.91 -37.46 -19.68
C ASP A 436 -23.54 -37.58 -21.17
N ALA A 437 -22.25 -37.97 -21.33
CA ALA A 437 -21.75 -39.11 -22.10
C ALA A 437 -21.39 -38.99 -23.60
N VAL A 438 -20.07 -39.18 -23.83
CA VAL A 438 -19.47 -40.24 -24.69
C VAL A 438 -19.28 -40.00 -26.20
N HIS A 439 -17.99 -40.10 -26.59
CA HIS A 439 -17.35 -40.52 -27.86
C HIS A 439 -17.71 -39.89 -29.22
N GLY A 440 -16.67 -39.47 -29.96
CA GLY A 440 -16.72 -39.34 -31.42
C GLY A 440 -15.62 -38.45 -32.02
N GLU A 441 -14.47 -39.03 -32.31
CA GLU A 441 -13.31 -38.52 -33.09
C GLU A 441 -13.67 -38.24 -34.59
N PRO A 442 -12.78 -37.68 -35.44
CA PRO A 442 -12.94 -36.39 -36.09
C PRO A 442 -13.06 -36.49 -37.63
N VAL A 443 -13.36 -35.37 -38.30
CA VAL A 443 -13.23 -35.26 -39.77
C VAL A 443 -12.32 -34.11 -40.15
N HIS A 444 -11.16 -34.49 -40.70
CA HIS A 444 -10.26 -33.67 -41.49
C HIS A 444 -10.92 -33.22 -42.80
N VAL A 445 -10.83 -31.93 -43.14
CA VAL A 445 -10.76 -31.48 -44.54
C VAL A 445 -9.65 -30.45 -44.69
N GLU A 446 -8.83 -30.69 -45.70
CA GLU A 446 -7.55 -30.06 -45.98
C GLU A 446 -7.67 -28.91 -47.01
N ARG A 447 -6.92 -27.83 -46.71
CA ARG A 447 -6.28 -26.79 -47.56
C ARG A 447 -6.93 -26.33 -48.88
N ARG A 448 -7.01 -24.99 -49.00
CA ARG A 448 -6.38 -24.28 -50.13
C ARG A 448 -5.91 -22.87 -49.76
N ARG A 449 -4.67 -22.54 -50.16
CA ARG A 449 -4.00 -21.23 -50.07
C ARG A 449 -4.06 -20.49 -51.41
N SER A 450 -4.29 -19.17 -51.39
CA SER A 450 -3.74 -18.15 -52.32
C SER A 450 -4.17 -16.75 -51.83
N ARG A 451 -3.28 -15.94 -51.23
CA ARG A 451 -2.32 -14.94 -51.79
C ARG A 451 -2.92 -13.53 -52.05
N HIS A 452 -2.42 -12.60 -51.23
CA HIS A 452 -2.12 -11.16 -51.43
C HIS A 452 -3.21 -10.08 -51.24
N GLY A 453 -2.90 -9.13 -50.35
CA GLY A 453 -3.50 -7.80 -50.21
C GLY A 453 -3.53 -7.32 -48.75
N ALA A 454 -2.56 -6.50 -48.34
CA ALA A 454 -2.67 -5.66 -47.12
C ALA A 454 -3.70 -4.53 -47.38
N PRO A 455 -4.39 -3.98 -46.36
CA PRO A 455 -3.80 -2.90 -45.56
C PRO A 455 -4.26 -2.80 -44.08
N ASP A 456 -3.51 -1.99 -43.35
CA ASP A 456 -3.85 -1.15 -42.19
C ASP A 456 -4.26 -1.70 -40.82
N ALA A 457 -3.70 -1.00 -39.84
CA ALA A 457 -3.76 -1.21 -38.40
C ALA A 457 -5.08 -0.73 -37.79
N ALA A 458 -5.68 -1.58 -36.96
CA ALA A 458 -6.31 -1.27 -35.68
C ALA A 458 -7.06 -2.52 -35.23
N ASP A 459 -6.53 -3.24 -34.24
CA ASP A 459 -7.30 -4.02 -33.27
C ASP A 459 -6.33 -4.54 -32.21
N ALA A 460 -6.23 -3.78 -31.12
CA ALA A 460 -5.50 -4.16 -29.92
C ALA A 460 -6.42 -5.02 -29.05
N GLU A 461 -6.23 -6.34 -29.08
CA GLU A 461 -6.76 -7.24 -28.06
C GLU A 461 -5.89 -7.26 -26.80
N PRO A 462 -6.47 -7.49 -25.61
CA PRO A 462 -5.76 -7.38 -24.34
C PRO A 462 -4.74 -8.51 -24.15
N SER A 463 -3.60 -8.11 -23.61
CA SER A 463 -2.38 -8.87 -23.36
C SER A 463 -2.62 -10.21 -22.68
N THR A 464 -2.47 -11.30 -23.46
CA THR A 464 -2.24 -12.65 -22.94
C THR A 464 -0.74 -12.94 -23.11
N VAL A 465 -0.06 -13.30 -22.03
CA VAL A 465 1.37 -13.64 -22.05
C VAL A 465 1.58 -14.93 -22.83
N VAL A 466 2.20 -14.84 -24.01
CA VAL A 466 2.67 -15.98 -24.79
C VAL A 466 4.19 -16.05 -24.67
N PHE A 467 4.70 -17.10 -24.03
CA PHE A 467 6.12 -17.39 -24.02
C PHE A 467 6.56 -17.94 -25.38
N PRO A 468 7.71 -17.50 -25.95
CA PRO A 468 8.25 -18.12 -27.15
C PRO A 468 8.68 -19.57 -26.86
N PRO A 469 8.50 -20.52 -27.80
CA PRO A 469 8.95 -21.89 -27.62
C PRO A 469 10.48 -21.93 -27.51
N ALA A 470 10.97 -22.78 -26.60
CA ALA A 470 12.38 -23.02 -26.39
C ALA A 470 13.09 -23.35 -27.72
N ARG A 471 14.21 -22.67 -28.00
CA ARG A 471 15.08 -23.02 -29.12
C ARG A 471 15.56 -24.46 -28.93
N PRO A 472 15.50 -25.33 -29.96
CA PRO A 472 16.02 -26.69 -29.86
C PRO A 472 17.52 -26.65 -29.56
N GLN A 473 17.96 -27.42 -28.56
CA GLN A 473 19.37 -27.60 -28.27
C GLN A 473 20.08 -28.24 -29.48
N PRO A 474 21.33 -27.86 -29.78
CA PRO A 474 22.08 -28.50 -30.85
C PRO A 474 22.30 -29.98 -30.51
N ARG A 475 21.91 -30.86 -31.44
CA ARG A 475 22.25 -32.28 -31.41
C ARG A 475 23.78 -32.43 -31.33
N VAL A 476 24.26 -33.09 -30.28
CA VAL A 476 25.61 -33.62 -30.25
C VAL A 476 25.61 -34.88 -31.12
N ASP A 477 26.12 -34.77 -32.33
CA ASP A 477 26.42 -35.93 -33.18
C ASP A 477 27.48 -36.79 -32.49
N ARG A 478 27.07 -37.97 -32.03
CA ARG A 478 27.98 -39.06 -31.68
C ARG A 478 28.34 -39.81 -32.96
N THR A 479 29.35 -39.32 -33.67
CA THR A 479 30.11 -40.11 -34.64
C THR A 479 31.54 -39.62 -34.62
N LEU A 480 32.44 -40.44 -34.06
CA LEU A 480 33.85 -40.64 -34.44
C LEU A 480 34.57 -41.37 -33.29
N SER A 481 34.53 -42.70 -33.32
CA SER A 481 35.61 -43.53 -32.77
C SER A 481 35.95 -44.57 -33.83
N GLY A 482 36.81 -44.16 -34.76
CA GLY A 482 37.54 -45.06 -35.64
C GLY A 482 39.02 -44.86 -35.40
N THR A 483 39.70 -45.93 -34.97
CA THR A 483 41.07 -46.38 -35.30
C THR A 483 41.46 -47.50 -34.32
N PRO A 484 42.32 -48.46 -34.70
CA PRO A 484 43.38 -48.39 -35.72
C PRO A 484 42.93 -48.63 -37.16
#